data_AF-A0A2T0PW37-F1
#
_entry.id   AF-A0A2T0PW37-F1
#
_cell.length_a   1.000
_cell.length_b   1.000
_cell.length_c   1.000
_cell.angle_alpha   90.00
_cell.angle_beta   90.00
_cell.angle_gamma   90.00
#
_symmetry.space_group_name_H-M   'P 1'
#
loop_
_entity.id
_entity.type
_entity.pdbx_description
1 polymer ?
#
loop_
_entity_poly.entity_id
_entity_poly.type
_entity_poly.pdbx_seq_one_letter_code
_entity_poly.pdbx_strand_id
1 'polypeptide(L)'
;MFRGEMTCDALLDYIDHLPSDSAFAAAVAEDEEYADLLLAEGVVDEAPQPPRLTEYGPEVRALATLVDRLSYLISVQISRAGGRPPRFDPYPRPVTALERRRRRRRFDRHNQLVARLLPNR
;
A
#
# COMPACT_ATOMS: atom_id res chain seq x y z
N MET A 1 -17.80 23.99 5.25
CA MET A 1 -18.54 23.62 6.52
C MET A 1 -20.03 23.43 6.23
N PHE A 2 -20.44 22.12 6.08
CA PHE A 2 -21.76 21.60 5.66
C PHE A 2 -22.87 22.12 6.60
N ARG A 3 -23.76 23.02 6.15
CA ARG A 3 -24.86 23.69 6.88
C ARG A 3 -26.20 23.25 6.29
N GLY A 4 -26.53 21.88 6.11
CA GLY A 4 -27.89 21.52 5.65
C GLY A 4 -28.20 20.06 5.99
N GLU A 5 -29.65 19.70 6.03
CA GLU A 5 -30.19 18.32 6.25
C GLU A 5 -29.96 17.47 5.00
N MET A 6 -29.07 16.41 5.11
CA MET A 6 -28.83 15.44 4.03
C MET A 6 -29.52 14.11 4.37
N THR A 7 -30.08 13.59 3.28
CA THR A 7 -30.62 12.22 3.47
C THR A 7 -29.47 11.21 3.62
N CYS A 8 -29.71 10.10 4.34
CA CYS A 8 -28.69 9.06 4.58
C CYS A 8 -28.06 8.59 3.26
N ASP A 9 -28.81 8.59 2.23
CA ASP A 9 -28.27 8.15 0.92
C ASP A 9 -27.29 9.19 0.36
N ALA A 10 -27.63 10.36 0.55
CA ALA A 10 -26.77 11.45 0.04
C ALA A 10 -25.46 11.54 0.84
N LEU A 11 -25.61 11.20 2.08
CA LEU A 11 -24.37 11.17 2.88
C LEU A 11 -23.47 10.01 2.45
N LEU A 12 -24.05 8.91 2.19
CA LEU A 12 -23.20 7.78 1.76
C LEU A 12 -22.57 8.06 0.40
N ASP A 13 -23.34 8.67 -0.41
CA ASP A 13 -22.77 9.03 -1.72
C ASP A 13 -21.61 10.03 -1.55
N TYR A 14 -21.77 10.83 -0.69
CA TYR A 14 -20.68 11.78 -0.41
C TYR A 14 -19.43 11.06 0.12
N ILE A 15 -19.65 10.22 1.06
CA ILE A 15 -18.51 9.47 1.62
C ILE A 15 -17.84 8.66 0.51
N ASP A 16 -18.62 8.15 -0.49
CA ASP A 16 -18.03 7.30 -1.54
C ASP A 16 -17.19 8.15 -2.51
N HIS A 17 -17.46 9.42 -2.46
CA HIS A 17 -16.71 10.20 -3.47
C HIS A 17 -15.62 11.04 -2.79
N LEU A 18 -15.31 10.77 -1.57
CA LEU A 18 -14.23 11.53 -0.92
C LEU A 18 -12.87 11.15 -1.55
N PRO A 19 -12.08 12.17 -1.66
CA PRO A 19 -10.75 11.86 -2.21
C PRO A 19 -10.02 10.80 -1.35
N SER A 20 -9.21 10.09 -2.11
CA SER A 20 -8.49 8.97 -1.47
C SER A 20 -7.57 9.46 -0.33
N ASP A 21 -7.24 10.72 -0.33
CA ASP A 21 -6.34 11.23 0.73
C ASP A 21 -7.14 11.88 1.86
N SER A 22 -8.44 11.71 1.90
CA SER A 22 -9.26 12.30 2.98
C SER A 22 -8.99 11.63 4.33
N ALA A 23 -9.25 12.38 5.39
CA ALA A 23 -9.01 11.86 6.77
C ALA A 23 -9.84 10.59 7.03
N PHE A 24 -11.04 10.67 6.47
CA PHE A 24 -11.88 9.46 6.64
C PHE A 24 -11.23 8.24 5.97
N ALA A 25 -10.85 8.36 4.76
CA ALA A 25 -10.22 7.21 4.05
C ALA A 25 -8.96 6.74 4.77
N ALA A 26 -8.25 7.62 5.32
CA ALA A 26 -7.03 7.23 6.07
C ALA A 26 -7.39 6.45 7.32
N ALA A 27 -8.34 6.88 8.01
CA ALA A 27 -8.74 6.20 9.25
C ALA A 27 -9.24 4.78 8.97
N VAL A 28 -9.97 4.71 7.92
CA VAL A 28 -10.48 3.36 7.59
C VAL A 28 -9.32 2.45 7.18
N ALA A 29 -8.42 2.98 6.44
CA ALA A 29 -7.26 2.19 5.96
C ALA A 29 -6.36 1.75 7.13
N GLU A 30 -6.32 2.43 8.18
CA GLU A 30 -5.40 2.08 9.29
C GLU A 30 -6.12 1.23 10.34
N ASP A 31 -7.36 0.92 10.10
CA ASP A 31 -8.13 0.17 11.10
C ASP A 31 -7.82 -1.33 10.99
N GLU A 32 -7.26 -1.88 12.04
CA GLU A 32 -6.77 -3.29 12.00
C GLU A 32 -7.93 -4.27 12.13
N GLU A 33 -8.88 -3.87 12.94
CA GLU A 33 -10.04 -4.79 13.10
C GLU A 33 -10.79 -4.97 11.77
N TYR A 34 -10.99 -3.89 11.18
CA TYR A 34 -11.63 -3.94 9.86
C TYR A 34 -10.80 -4.76 8.86
N ALA A 35 -9.55 -4.62 8.89
CA ALA A 35 -8.65 -5.41 8.04
C ALA A 35 -8.80 -6.92 8.30
N ASP A 36 -8.85 -7.29 9.51
CA ASP A 36 -9.02 -8.72 9.85
C ASP A 36 -10.33 -9.28 9.27
N LEU A 37 -11.33 -8.45 9.39
CA LEU A 37 -12.63 -8.90 8.83
C LEU A 37 -12.54 -9.11 7.32
N LEU A 38 -11.89 -8.23 6.64
CA LEU A 38 -11.76 -8.34 5.16
C LEU A 38 -10.94 -9.57 4.77
N LEU A 39 -9.86 -9.81 5.49
CA LEU A 39 -9.04 -11.01 5.20
C LEU A 39 -9.84 -12.29 5.45
N ALA A 40 -10.68 -12.29 6.44
CA ALA A 40 -11.52 -13.48 6.74
C ALA A 40 -12.53 -13.73 5.61
N GLU A 41 -12.94 -12.67 4.86
CA GLU A 41 -13.96 -12.80 3.80
C GLU A 41 -13.31 -13.07 2.45
N GLY A 42 -11.96 -13.23 2.39
CA GLY A 42 -11.27 -13.69 1.17
C GLY A 42 -11.19 -12.58 0.11
N VAL A 43 -11.52 -11.33 0.40
CA VAL A 43 -11.40 -10.28 -0.64
C VAL A 43 -9.91 -10.00 -0.89
N VAL A 44 -9.36 -10.55 -2.17
CA VAL A 44 -7.93 -10.44 -2.53
C VAL A 44 -7.79 -9.32 -3.58
N ASP A 45 -7.65 -8.07 -3.15
CA ASP A 45 -7.03 -7.20 -4.18
C ASP A 45 -5.57 -6.90 -3.81
N GLU A 46 -4.54 -7.23 -4.79
CA GLU A 46 -3.09 -7.13 -5.05
C GLU A 46 -2.64 -5.65 -5.00
N ALA A 47 -1.71 -5.26 -4.12
CA ALA A 47 -0.86 -4.25 -3.46
C ALA A 47 -0.19 -3.34 -4.49
N PRO A 48 0.51 -1.98 -4.10
CA PRO A 48 1.68 -1.62 -3.29
C PRO A 48 1.54 -0.23 -2.65
N GLN A 49 2.24 0.02 -1.35
CA GLN A 49 2.50 0.91 -0.22
C GLN A 49 3.07 2.26 -0.70
N PRO A 50 3.45 3.73 0.28
CA PRO A 50 2.76 4.53 1.27
C PRO A 50 2.96 6.06 1.02
N PRO A 51 1.97 7.06 1.78
CA PRO A 51 2.20 7.89 2.98
C PRO A 51 0.92 8.07 3.80
N ARG A 52 0.94 8.47 5.14
CA ARG A 52 -0.23 8.97 5.92
C ARG A 52 -1.25 9.67 5.00
N LEU A 53 -2.19 8.91 4.36
CA LEU A 53 -3.17 9.35 3.36
C LEU A 53 -3.36 10.87 3.39
N THR A 54 -2.76 11.55 4.48
CA THR A 54 -3.07 13.00 4.38
C THR A 54 -1.93 13.76 3.71
N GLU A 55 -0.68 13.02 3.49
CA GLU A 55 0.49 13.74 2.96
C GLU A 55 0.98 13.06 1.68
N TYR A 56 0.37 11.97 1.23
CA TYR A 56 0.73 11.29 -0.03
C TYR A 56 -0.39 11.52 -1.05
N GLY A 57 -0.53 12.61 -1.44
CA GLY A 57 -1.54 13.03 -2.43
C GLY A 57 -1.13 12.65 -3.87
N PRO A 58 -1.94 12.89 -4.82
CA PRO A 58 -1.71 12.51 -6.21
C PRO A 58 -0.38 13.06 -6.75
N GLU A 59 -0.03 14.16 -6.21
CA GLU A 59 1.24 14.74 -6.70
C GLU A 59 2.44 13.94 -6.18
N VAL A 60 2.45 13.61 -4.94
CA VAL A 60 3.58 12.83 -4.37
C VAL A 60 3.63 11.45 -5.03
N ARG A 61 2.47 10.99 -5.43
CA ARG A 61 2.45 9.68 -6.13
C ARG A 61 3.10 9.79 -7.51
N ALA A 62 2.74 10.78 -8.17
CA ALA A 62 3.33 10.96 -9.51
C ALA A 62 4.86 11.15 -9.42
N LEU A 63 5.26 11.82 -8.42
CA LEU A 63 6.72 12.03 -8.27
C LEU A 63 7.42 10.73 -7.86
N ALA A 64 6.79 10.10 -7.00
CA ALA A 64 7.39 8.80 -6.60
C ALA A 64 7.58 7.89 -7.83
N THR A 65 6.56 7.92 -8.68
CA THR A 65 6.67 7.07 -9.89
C THR A 65 7.79 7.58 -10.80
N LEU A 66 7.88 8.75 -10.90
CA LEU A 66 8.96 9.31 -11.73
C LEU A 66 10.34 8.93 -11.15
N VAL A 67 10.47 9.07 -9.89
CA VAL A 67 11.76 8.72 -9.26
C VAL A 67 12.10 7.25 -9.54
N ASP A 68 11.12 6.40 -9.46
CA ASP A 68 11.39 4.96 -9.71
C ASP A 68 11.79 4.74 -11.17
N ARG A 69 11.10 5.43 -12.03
CA ARG A 69 11.43 5.19 -13.46
C ARG A 69 12.82 5.74 -13.79
N LEU A 70 13.09 6.80 -13.17
CA LEU A 70 14.44 7.35 -13.41
C LEU A 70 15.52 6.45 -12.83
N SER A 71 15.28 6.00 -11.66
CA SER A 71 16.28 5.08 -11.08
C SER A 71 16.48 3.84 -11.96
N TYR A 72 15.42 3.44 -12.53
CA TYR A 72 15.54 2.29 -13.44
C TYR A 72 16.33 2.66 -14.70
N LEU A 73 15.99 3.71 -15.17
CA LEU A 73 16.72 4.13 -16.39
C LEU A 73 18.22 4.25 -16.11
N ILE A 74 18.57 4.85 -14.96
CA ILE A 74 19.99 4.98 -14.59
C ILE A 74 20.65 3.58 -14.49
N SER A 75 19.91 2.70 -13.92
CA SER A 75 20.46 1.34 -13.79
C SER A 75 20.70 0.70 -15.17
N VAL A 76 19.86 0.92 -16.06
CA VAL A 76 19.98 0.32 -17.40
C VAL A 76 21.18 0.96 -18.14
N GLN A 77 21.31 2.22 -17.91
CA GLN A 77 22.43 2.88 -18.60
C GLN A 77 23.78 2.40 -18.04
N ILE A 78 23.87 2.26 -16.75
CA ILE A 78 25.12 1.76 -16.14
C ILE A 78 25.41 0.33 -16.62
N SER A 79 24.37 -0.39 -16.66
CA SER A 79 24.57 -1.78 -17.13
C SER A 79 25.03 -1.80 -18.59
N ARG A 80 24.45 -0.96 -19.38
CA ARG A 80 24.85 -0.92 -20.81
C ARG A 80 26.31 -0.49 -20.95
N ALA A 81 26.80 0.37 -20.13
CA ALA A 81 28.20 0.85 -20.16
C ALA A 81 29.15 -0.17 -19.53
N GLY A 82 28.63 -1.33 -19.13
CA GLY A 82 29.50 -2.41 -18.64
C GLY A 82 29.75 -2.32 -17.14
N GLY A 83 29.04 -1.39 -16.42
CA GLY A 83 29.16 -1.29 -14.94
C GLY A 83 28.09 -2.13 -14.23
N ARG A 84 28.36 -2.48 -12.91
CA ARG A 84 27.33 -3.14 -12.05
C ARG A 84 26.41 -2.08 -11.44
N PRO A 85 25.10 -2.15 -11.89
CA PRO A 85 24.18 -1.13 -11.37
C PRO A 85 23.91 -1.31 -9.87
N PRO A 86 23.80 -0.20 -9.15
CA PRO A 86 23.44 -0.29 -7.73
C PRO A 86 21.97 -0.69 -7.54
N ARG A 87 21.77 -1.38 -6.38
CA ARG A 87 20.36 -1.71 -6.07
C ARG A 87 19.61 -0.45 -5.63
N PHE A 88 18.54 -0.12 -6.45
CA PHE A 88 17.74 1.06 -6.07
C PHE A 88 16.48 0.60 -5.33
N ASP A 89 16.35 1.19 -4.17
CA ASP A 89 15.10 0.87 -3.45
C ASP A 89 13.96 1.79 -3.95
N PRO A 90 12.84 1.14 -4.16
CA PRO A 90 11.71 1.96 -4.59
C PRO A 90 11.38 3.06 -3.55
N TYR A 91 10.94 4.20 -4.13
CA TYR A 91 10.48 5.28 -3.22
C TYR A 91 9.43 4.77 -2.22
N PRO A 92 9.66 5.17 -0.92
CA PRO A 92 8.76 4.66 0.14
C PRO A 92 7.29 5.00 -0.16
N ARG A 93 6.35 3.86 -0.16
CA ARG A 93 4.89 4.06 -0.35
C ARG A 93 4.14 3.79 0.98
N PRO A 94 2.90 4.48 1.24
CA PRO A 94 2.13 4.23 2.48
C PRO A 94 1.63 2.78 2.52
N VAL A 95 1.71 2.25 3.88
CA VAL A 95 1.28 0.85 4.08
C VAL A 95 0.02 0.84 4.92
N THR A 96 -1.07 0.09 4.35
CA THR A 96 -2.33 0.01 5.12
C THR A 96 -2.28 -1.15 6.12
N ALA A 97 -3.23 -1.09 7.11
CA ALA A 97 -3.36 -2.17 8.13
C ALA A 97 -3.61 -3.53 7.47
N LEU A 98 -4.29 -3.53 6.42
CA LEU A 98 -4.52 -4.81 5.71
C LEU A 98 -3.21 -5.37 5.14
N GLU A 99 -2.52 -4.56 4.60
CA GLU A 99 -1.24 -4.99 3.99
C GLU A 99 -0.25 -5.47 5.06
N ARG A 100 -0.21 -4.79 6.15
CA ARG A 100 0.66 -5.27 7.24
C ARG A 100 0.23 -6.66 7.71
N ARG A 101 -1.05 -6.80 7.66
CA ARG A 101 -1.52 -8.12 8.14
C ARG A 101 -1.27 -9.21 7.10
N ARG A 102 -1.34 -8.86 5.98
CA ARG A 102 -1.06 -9.85 4.94
C ARG A 102 0.41 -10.26 4.96
N ARG A 103 1.22 -9.22 4.99
CA ARG A 103 2.66 -9.53 5.05
C ARG A 103 2.99 -10.44 6.23
N ARG A 104 2.36 -10.14 7.26
CA ARG A 104 2.61 -11.00 8.45
C ARG A 104 2.14 -12.44 8.21
N ARG A 105 0.93 -12.56 7.57
CA ARG A 105 0.42 -13.93 7.32
C ARG A 105 1.33 -14.69 6.35
N ARG A 106 1.77 -13.92 5.38
CA ARG A 106 2.65 -14.59 4.40
C ARG A 106 3.95 -15.05 5.07
N PHE A 107 4.49 -14.17 5.82
CA PHE A 107 5.73 -14.52 6.53
C PHE A 107 5.51 -15.73 7.47
N ASP A 108 4.41 -15.71 8.13
CA ASP A 108 4.12 -16.84 9.04
C ASP A 108 3.93 -18.15 8.25
N ARG A 109 3.27 -18.03 7.10
CA ARG A 109 3.08 -19.24 6.28
C ARG A 109 4.42 -19.77 5.77
N HIS A 110 5.12 -18.82 5.33
CA HIS A 110 6.45 -19.22 4.87
C HIS A 110 7.24 -19.95 5.96
N ASN A 111 7.29 -19.37 7.14
CA ASN A 111 8.02 -20.00 8.25
C ASN A 111 7.48 -21.38 8.58
N GLN A 112 6.19 -21.46 8.44
CA GLN A 112 5.61 -22.81 8.71
C GLN A 112 6.05 -23.82 7.65
N LEU A 113 6.02 -23.36 6.46
CA LEU A 113 6.44 -24.26 5.37
C LEU A 113 7.91 -24.65 5.52
N VAL A 114 8.74 -23.71 5.79
CA VAL A 114 10.17 -24.01 6.00
C VAL A 114 10.34 -25.00 7.15
N ALA A 115 9.63 -24.71 8.27
CA ALA A 115 9.71 -25.63 9.42
C ALA A 115 9.27 -27.04 9.03
N ARG A 116 8.31 -27.11 8.14
CA ARG A 116 7.83 -28.44 7.71
C ARG A 116 8.87 -29.12 6.80
N LEU A 117 9.50 -28.39 5.93
CA LEU A 117 10.33 -29.01 4.86
C LEU A 117 11.77 -29.16 5.37
N LEU A 118 12.21 -28.35 6.35
CA LEU A 118 13.59 -28.50 6.85
C LEU A 118 13.58 -28.53 8.39
N PRO A 119 13.25 -29.70 9.06
CA PRO A 119 13.03 -29.77 10.51
C PRO A 119 14.36 -29.83 11.28
N ASN A 120 15.58 -29.81 10.55
CA ASN A 120 16.82 -29.97 11.33
C ASN A 120 17.83 -28.87 10.96
N ARG A 121 17.52 -27.69 10.57
CA ARG A 121 18.36 -26.47 10.61
C ARG A 121 17.73 -25.44 11.55
#